data_AF-A0A370VZA6-F1
#
_entry.id   AF-A0A370VZA6-F1
#
_cell.length_a   1.000
_cell.length_b   1.000
_cell.length_c   1.000
_cell.angle_alpha   90.00
_cell.angle_beta   90.00
_cell.angle_gamma   90.00
#
_symmetry.space_group_name_H-M   'P 1'
#
loop_
_entity.id
_entity.type
_entity.pdbx_description
1 polymer ?
#
loop_
_entity_poly.entity_id
_entity_poly.type
_entity_poly.pdbx_seq_one_letter_code
_entity_poly.pdbx_strand_id
1 'polypeptide(L)'
;MVDLIHLSDGDNSFRVRVLGRRMPGVLPLHDLFDAEVLIESGFVSGRLDLGLYPDDLDGWSRALDVLAAGGDVRWPDDDRSPEIRVQALDREHETPTVRVEDVARSGISVSIPLSLEDGWIHDQRKRLRLVRRKWPSEVLKTSPGAYEWRR
;
A
#
# COMPACT_ATOMS: atom_id res chain seq x y z
N MET A 1 -13.51 5.70 -2.54
CA MET A 1 -12.39 6.08 -1.66
C MET A 1 -12.45 5.45 -0.27
N VAL A 2 -11.37 4.77 0.14
CA VAL A 2 -11.04 4.29 1.50
C VAL A 2 -9.51 4.23 1.60
N ASP A 3 -8.95 4.55 2.75
CA ASP A 3 -7.52 4.38 3.00
C ASP A 3 -7.20 2.92 3.30
N LEU A 4 -6.31 2.32 2.50
CA LEU A 4 -5.71 1.00 2.73
C LEU A 4 -4.65 1.08 3.83
N ILE A 5 -3.79 2.10 3.74
CA ILE A 5 -2.77 2.42 4.72
C ILE A 5 -3.01 3.84 5.20
N HIS A 6 -2.97 4.06 6.50
CA HIS A 6 -2.93 5.40 7.07
C HIS A 6 -2.14 5.36 8.37
N LEU A 7 -0.98 5.99 8.33
CA LEU A 7 -0.05 6.16 9.44
C LEU A 7 0.12 7.67 9.64
N SER A 8 -0.08 8.15 10.87
CA SER A 8 0.08 9.57 11.18
C SER A 8 0.35 9.75 12.66
N ASP A 9 1.20 10.72 12.99
CA ASP A 9 1.52 11.15 14.37
C ASP A 9 0.98 12.55 14.68
N GLY A 10 0.17 13.11 13.79
CA GLY A 10 -0.42 14.45 13.90
C GLY A 10 0.35 15.55 13.18
N ASP A 11 1.66 15.40 12.97
CA ASP A 11 2.48 16.33 12.19
C ASP A 11 2.81 15.76 10.81
N ASN A 12 3.20 14.48 10.79
CA ASN A 12 3.50 13.71 9.59
C ASN A 12 2.37 12.72 9.31
N SER A 13 2.11 12.47 8.03
CA SER A 13 1.21 11.41 7.61
C SER A 13 1.65 10.74 6.32
N PHE A 14 1.47 9.43 6.30
CA PHE A 14 1.60 8.58 5.13
C PHE A 14 0.29 7.84 4.91
N ARG A 15 -0.26 7.93 3.69
CA ARG A 15 -1.50 7.25 3.32
C ARG A 15 -1.36 6.56 1.97
N VAL A 16 -1.98 5.39 1.88
CA VAL A 16 -2.29 4.74 0.60
C VAL A 16 -3.79 4.63 0.50
N ARG A 17 -4.36 5.27 -0.52
CA ARG A 17 -5.79 5.52 -0.62
C ARG A 17 -6.34 4.90 -1.89
N VAL A 18 -7.28 3.98 -1.74
CA VAL A 18 -7.94 3.31 -2.86
C VAL A 18 -9.07 4.19 -3.39
N LEU A 19 -8.93 4.68 -4.62
CA LEU A 19 -9.89 5.54 -5.31
C LEU A 19 -11.12 4.73 -5.74
N GLY A 20 -10.87 3.59 -6.37
CA GLY A 20 -11.89 2.66 -6.86
C GLY A 20 -11.29 1.60 -7.80
N ARG A 21 -12.13 0.86 -8.51
CA ARG A 21 -11.69 -0.09 -9.54
C ARG A 21 -11.29 0.63 -10.82
N ARG A 22 -10.21 0.16 -11.43
CA ARG A 22 -9.84 0.52 -12.79
C ARG A 22 -10.71 -0.26 -13.75
N MET A 23 -11.67 0.41 -14.39
CA MET A 23 -12.54 -0.16 -15.44
C MET A 23 -13.29 -1.45 -14.99
N PRO A 24 -14.27 -1.33 -14.10
CA PRO A 24 -15.10 -2.48 -13.68
C PRO A 24 -15.79 -3.13 -14.88
N GLY A 25 -15.88 -4.47 -14.88
CA GLY A 25 -16.49 -5.25 -15.97
C GLY A 25 -15.57 -5.57 -17.17
N VAL A 26 -14.32 -5.11 -17.19
CA VAL A 26 -13.33 -5.42 -18.24
C VAL A 26 -12.40 -6.55 -17.77
N LEU A 27 -12.54 -7.74 -18.35
CA LEU A 27 -11.91 -8.99 -17.88
C LEU A 27 -10.39 -8.93 -17.57
N PRO A 28 -9.53 -8.18 -18.29
CA PRO A 28 -8.12 -8.06 -17.91
C PRO A 28 -7.83 -7.17 -16.69
N LEU A 29 -8.72 -6.24 -16.35
CA LEU A 29 -8.46 -5.16 -15.38
C LEU A 29 -9.54 -5.03 -14.29
N HIS A 30 -10.57 -5.87 -14.32
CA HIS A 30 -11.76 -5.81 -13.47
C HIS A 30 -11.47 -5.71 -11.96
N ASP A 31 -10.36 -6.29 -11.52
CA ASP A 31 -9.96 -6.32 -10.11
C ASP A 31 -8.74 -5.44 -9.79
N LEU A 32 -8.22 -4.70 -10.76
CA LEU A 32 -7.18 -3.69 -10.51
C LEU A 32 -7.81 -2.46 -9.86
N PHE A 33 -7.16 -1.92 -8.82
CA PHE A 33 -7.56 -0.70 -8.16
C PHE A 33 -6.70 0.48 -8.60
N ASP A 34 -7.35 1.62 -8.83
CA ASP A 34 -6.68 2.92 -8.82
C ASP A 34 -6.52 3.36 -7.38
N ALA A 35 -5.29 3.66 -6.98
CA ALA A 35 -4.91 4.16 -5.68
C ALA A 35 -3.95 5.34 -5.80
N GLU A 36 -3.75 6.02 -4.70
CA GLU A 36 -2.75 7.08 -4.58
C GLU A 36 -1.97 6.95 -3.28
N VAL A 37 -0.69 7.28 -3.34
CA VAL A 37 0.18 7.49 -2.18
C VAL A 37 0.15 8.96 -1.86
N LEU A 38 -0.11 9.30 -0.60
CA LEU A 38 -0.11 10.66 -0.09
C LEU A 38 0.87 10.76 1.07
N ILE A 39 1.72 11.77 1.00
CA ILE A 39 2.67 12.15 2.04
C ILE A 39 2.34 13.59 2.44
N GLU A 40 2.12 13.84 3.72
CA GLU A 40 1.87 15.18 4.25
C GLU A 40 2.76 15.41 5.47
N SER A 41 3.50 16.52 5.50
CA SER A 41 4.18 17.06 6.68
C SER A 41 4.16 18.58 6.67
N GLY A 42 4.63 19.22 7.75
CA GLY A 42 4.84 20.67 7.80
C GLY A 42 5.88 21.19 6.79
N PHE A 43 6.71 20.31 6.21
CA PHE A 43 7.78 20.68 5.27
C PHE A 43 7.49 20.26 3.82
N VAL A 44 6.95 19.06 3.60
CA VAL A 44 6.75 18.49 2.27
C VAL A 44 5.38 17.85 2.12
N SER A 45 4.75 18.06 0.95
CA SER A 45 3.57 17.32 0.52
C SER A 45 3.84 16.61 -0.80
N GLY A 46 3.51 15.33 -0.89
CA GLY A 46 3.73 14.50 -2.07
C GLY A 46 2.51 13.66 -2.43
N ARG A 47 2.28 13.47 -3.73
CA ARG A 47 1.21 12.60 -4.26
C ARG A 47 1.74 11.77 -5.42
N LEU A 48 1.50 10.47 -5.40
CA LEU A 48 1.86 9.54 -6.47
C LEU A 48 0.68 8.63 -6.80
N ASP A 49 0.41 8.40 -8.08
CA ASP A 49 -0.62 7.44 -8.50
C ASP A 49 -0.05 6.01 -8.42
N LEU A 50 -0.85 5.06 -7.93
CA LEU A 50 -0.47 3.67 -7.71
C LEU A 50 -1.58 2.74 -8.22
N GLY A 51 -1.22 1.70 -8.97
CA GLY A 51 -2.16 0.62 -9.31
C GLY A 51 -2.01 -0.54 -8.33
N LEU A 52 -3.12 -1.05 -7.78
CA LEU A 52 -3.09 -2.18 -6.84
C LEU A 52 -3.87 -3.38 -7.34
N TYR A 53 -3.22 -4.53 -7.47
CA TYR A 53 -3.86 -5.81 -7.68
C TYR A 53 -4.47 -6.33 -6.37
N PRO A 54 -5.43 -7.26 -6.42
CA PRO A 54 -5.92 -7.93 -5.22
C PRO A 54 -4.80 -8.61 -4.43
N ASP A 55 -3.83 -9.20 -5.13
CA ASP A 55 -2.65 -9.83 -4.52
C ASP A 55 -1.80 -8.84 -3.71
N ASP A 56 -1.83 -7.55 -4.03
CA ASP A 56 -1.16 -6.52 -3.23
C ASP A 56 -1.85 -6.33 -1.88
N LEU A 57 -3.17 -6.51 -1.80
CA LEU A 57 -3.90 -6.49 -0.54
C LEU A 57 -3.56 -7.70 0.34
N ASP A 58 -3.27 -8.85 -0.27
CA ASP A 58 -2.76 -10.04 0.43
C ASP A 58 -1.28 -9.88 0.81
N GLY A 59 -0.48 -9.25 -0.05
CA GLY A 59 0.88 -8.80 0.26
C GLY A 59 0.90 -7.88 1.47
N TRP A 60 -0.01 -6.91 1.55
CA TRP A 60 -0.12 -6.02 2.70
C TRP A 60 -0.54 -6.76 3.97
N SER A 61 -1.45 -7.74 3.87
CA SER A 61 -1.81 -8.57 5.03
C SER A 61 -0.60 -9.30 5.60
N ARG A 62 0.22 -9.91 4.73
CA ARG A 62 1.46 -10.62 5.13
C ARG A 62 2.49 -9.65 5.70
N ALA A 63 2.62 -8.46 5.10
CA ALA A 63 3.51 -7.42 5.60
C ALA A 63 3.12 -7.00 7.04
N LEU A 64 1.82 -6.87 7.34
CA LEU A 64 1.36 -6.58 8.71
C LEU A 64 1.68 -7.69 9.72
N ASP A 65 1.79 -8.95 9.30
CA ASP A 65 2.22 -10.06 10.16
C ASP A 65 3.71 -9.95 10.47
N VAL A 66 4.53 -9.61 9.47
CA VAL A 66 5.98 -9.39 9.66
C VAL A 66 6.25 -8.16 10.54
N LEU A 67 5.56 -7.05 10.30
CA LEU A 67 5.63 -5.84 11.14
C LEU A 67 5.24 -6.12 12.59
N ALA A 68 4.22 -6.97 12.81
CA ALA A 68 3.81 -7.36 14.17
C ALA A 68 4.87 -8.21 14.89
N ALA A 69 5.70 -8.93 14.14
CA ALA A 69 6.85 -9.66 14.66
C ALA A 69 8.11 -8.78 14.82
N GLY A 70 8.02 -7.48 14.55
CA GLY A 70 9.14 -6.53 14.61
C GLY A 70 10.07 -6.59 13.40
N GLY A 71 9.65 -7.21 12.30
CA GLY A 71 10.40 -7.24 11.06
C GLY A 71 10.08 -6.05 10.15
N ASP A 72 11.02 -5.72 9.27
CA ASP A 72 10.84 -4.70 8.24
C ASP A 72 10.20 -5.30 6.99
N VAL A 73 9.44 -4.49 6.27
CA VAL A 73 8.70 -4.95 5.09
C VAL A 73 8.86 -4.01 3.91
N ARG A 74 8.74 -4.61 2.72
CA ARG A 74 8.63 -3.92 1.43
C ARG A 74 7.26 -4.22 0.84
N TRP A 75 6.61 -3.19 0.29
CA TRP A 75 5.29 -3.30 -0.29
C TRP A 75 5.06 -2.22 -1.37
N PRO A 76 4.37 -2.51 -2.49
CA PRO A 76 4.14 -3.84 -3.04
C PRO A 76 5.46 -4.57 -3.31
N ASP A 77 5.51 -5.89 -3.11
CA ASP A 77 6.73 -6.68 -3.24
C ASP A 77 6.85 -7.32 -4.63
N ASP A 78 6.92 -6.48 -5.67
CA ASP A 78 6.97 -6.95 -7.07
C ASP A 78 7.73 -6.01 -8.01
N ASP A 79 8.67 -5.26 -7.44
CA ASP A 79 9.60 -4.36 -8.13
C ASP A 79 8.92 -3.19 -8.89
N ARG A 80 7.63 -2.96 -8.65
CA ARG A 80 6.92 -1.79 -9.16
C ARG A 80 7.26 -0.54 -8.35
N SER A 81 7.24 0.60 -9.06
CA SER A 81 7.34 1.94 -8.47
C SER A 81 5.94 2.53 -8.25
N PRO A 82 5.70 3.26 -7.14
CA PRO A 82 6.63 3.48 -6.03
C PRO A 82 6.81 2.26 -5.12
N GLU A 83 8.04 2.07 -4.64
CA GLU A 83 8.37 1.11 -3.58
C GLU A 83 8.11 1.75 -2.22
N ILE A 84 7.37 1.08 -1.33
CA ILE A 84 7.14 1.52 0.05
C ILE A 84 7.81 0.52 0.98
N ARG A 85 8.72 1.02 1.82
CA ARG A 85 9.30 0.26 2.93
C ARG A 85 8.72 0.76 4.24
N VAL A 86 8.35 -0.16 5.11
CA VAL A 86 7.92 0.15 6.47
C VAL A 86 8.85 -0.59 7.41
N GLN A 87 9.59 0.17 8.20
CA GLN A 87 10.45 -0.36 9.24
C GLN A 87 9.69 -0.33 10.56
N ALA A 88 9.65 -1.47 11.26
CA ALA A 88 8.89 -1.57 12.50
C ALA A 88 9.53 -0.75 13.63
N LEU A 89 10.86 -0.64 13.62
CA LEU A 89 11.63 0.18 14.53
C LEU A 89 12.89 0.67 13.83
N ASP A 90 12.95 1.95 13.53
CA ASP A 90 14.18 2.60 13.11
C ASP A 90 15.05 2.91 14.33
N ARG A 91 16.34 2.54 14.27
CA ARG A 91 17.25 2.68 15.42
C ARG A 91 17.73 4.12 15.63
N GLU A 92 17.67 4.97 14.61
CA GLU A 92 18.09 6.37 14.70
C GLU A 92 16.99 7.22 15.33
N HIS A 93 15.73 6.95 15.00
CA HIS A 93 14.58 7.72 15.46
C HIS A 93 13.81 7.04 16.60
N GLU A 94 14.11 5.77 16.92
CA GLU A 94 13.39 4.93 17.89
C GLU A 94 11.87 4.81 17.61
N THR A 95 11.47 5.02 16.36
CA THR A 95 10.08 5.00 15.90
C THR A 95 9.93 4.17 14.62
N PRO A 96 8.72 3.68 14.28
CA PRO A 96 8.44 3.18 12.95
C PRO A 96 8.75 4.23 11.87
N THR A 97 9.34 3.80 10.76
CA THR A 97 9.70 4.70 9.66
C THR A 97 9.14 4.18 8.35
N VAL A 98 8.50 5.08 7.59
CA VAL A 98 8.03 4.80 6.23
C VAL A 98 8.98 5.44 5.24
N ARG A 99 9.51 4.64 4.32
CA ARG A 99 10.30 5.13 3.19
C ARG A 99 9.54 4.88 1.89
N VAL A 100 9.43 5.90 1.06
CA VAL A 100 8.82 5.83 -0.27
C VAL A 100 9.89 6.16 -1.29
N GLU A 101 10.09 5.28 -2.26
CA GLU A 101 11.05 5.45 -3.35
C GLU A 101 10.33 5.41 -4.69
N ASP A 102 10.37 6.52 -5.42
CA ASP A 102 9.80 6.63 -6.77
C ASP A 102 10.90 6.76 -7.82
N VAL A 103 11.73 5.73 -7.92
CA VAL A 103 12.91 5.71 -8.81
C VAL A 103 12.51 5.85 -10.28
N ALA A 104 11.39 5.24 -10.68
CA ALA A 104 11.02 5.14 -12.09
C ALA A 104 10.47 6.44 -12.69
N ARG A 105 9.81 7.30 -11.90
CA ARG A 105 9.20 8.54 -12.40
C ARG A 105 9.95 9.79 -11.99
N SER A 106 10.20 9.98 -10.70
CA SER A 106 10.76 11.23 -10.16
C SER A 106 12.21 11.09 -9.69
N GLY A 107 12.68 9.88 -9.40
CA GLY A 107 13.97 9.66 -8.75
C GLY A 107 14.00 10.10 -7.28
N ILE A 108 12.85 10.43 -6.69
CA ILE A 108 12.74 10.97 -5.33
C ILE A 108 12.58 9.83 -4.33
N SER A 109 13.27 9.97 -3.20
CA SER A 109 13.07 9.15 -2.00
C SER A 109 12.67 10.04 -0.83
N VAL A 110 11.65 9.63 -0.09
CA VAL A 110 11.18 10.30 1.12
C VAL A 110 11.23 9.30 2.27
N SER A 111 11.80 9.69 3.40
CA SER A 111 11.80 8.90 4.64
C SER A 111 11.07 9.69 5.73
N ILE A 112 10.12 9.04 6.40
CA ILE A 112 9.21 9.68 7.36
C ILE A 112 9.19 8.82 8.62
N PRO A 113 9.93 9.21 9.68
CA PRO A 113 9.71 8.64 11.00
C PRO A 113 8.34 9.07 11.52
N LEU A 114 7.59 8.14 12.12
CA LEU A 114 6.23 8.37 12.61
C LEU A 114 6.10 7.88 14.04
N SER A 115 5.75 8.79 14.96
CA SER A 115 5.43 8.45 16.35
C SER A 115 4.04 7.84 16.46
N LEU A 116 3.90 6.57 16.08
CA LEU A 116 2.62 5.87 16.03
C LEU A 116 2.19 5.35 17.41
N GLU A 117 0.89 5.44 17.70
CA GLU A 117 0.30 4.86 18.90
C GLU A 117 0.39 3.33 18.91
N ASP A 118 0.40 2.76 20.11
CA ASP A 118 0.29 1.32 20.32
C ASP A 118 -0.95 0.75 19.59
N GLY A 119 -0.75 -0.35 18.87
CA GLY A 119 -1.83 -0.99 18.13
C GLY A 119 -2.09 -0.42 16.73
N TRP A 120 -1.26 0.50 16.21
CA TRP A 120 -1.38 0.99 14.83
C TRP A 120 -1.49 -0.14 13.78
N ILE A 121 -0.82 -1.28 14.00
CA ILE A 121 -0.93 -2.49 13.15
C ILE A 121 -2.36 -3.03 13.15
N HIS A 122 -3.01 -3.09 14.32
CA HIS A 122 -4.40 -3.53 14.42
C HIS A 122 -5.34 -2.60 13.63
N ASP A 123 -5.07 -1.30 13.63
CA ASP A 123 -5.82 -0.34 12.83
C ASP A 123 -5.57 -0.49 11.33
N GLN A 124 -4.34 -0.79 10.91
CA GLN A 124 -4.08 -1.15 9.50
C GLN A 124 -4.85 -2.40 9.09
N ARG A 125 -4.96 -3.42 9.97
CA ARG A 125 -5.79 -4.61 9.71
C ARG A 125 -7.27 -4.27 9.58
N LYS A 126 -7.80 -3.33 10.37
CA LYS A 126 -9.19 -2.83 10.21
C LYS A 126 -9.39 -2.17 8.85
N ARG A 127 -8.44 -1.35 8.42
CA ARG A 127 -8.46 -0.65 7.12
C ARG A 127 -8.43 -1.63 5.95
N LEU A 128 -7.54 -2.62 6.00
CA LEU A 128 -7.49 -3.70 5.01
C LEU A 128 -8.84 -4.44 4.90
N ARG A 129 -9.46 -4.79 6.03
CA ARG A 129 -10.81 -5.42 6.03
C ARG A 129 -11.87 -4.50 5.43
N LEU A 130 -11.79 -3.18 5.68
CA LEU A 130 -12.71 -2.21 5.12
C LEU A 130 -12.59 -2.11 3.60
N VAL A 131 -11.36 -2.07 3.06
CA VAL A 131 -11.10 -2.08 1.61
C VAL A 131 -11.67 -3.36 0.98
N ARG A 132 -11.34 -4.54 1.53
CA ARG A 132 -11.84 -5.83 1.02
C ARG A 132 -13.36 -5.92 1.04
N ARG A 133 -14.02 -5.36 2.06
CA ARG A 133 -15.49 -5.34 2.13
C ARG A 133 -16.11 -4.39 1.11
N LYS A 134 -15.49 -3.24 0.87
CA LYS A 134 -16.00 -2.23 -0.05
C LYS A 134 -15.81 -2.62 -1.52
N TRP A 135 -14.74 -3.36 -1.81
CA TRP A 135 -14.46 -3.88 -3.15
C TRP A 135 -14.13 -5.38 -3.11
N PRO A 136 -15.14 -6.24 -2.93
CA PRO A 136 -14.95 -7.69 -2.96
C PRO A 136 -14.62 -8.13 -4.39
N SER A 137 -13.58 -8.95 -4.61
CA SER A 137 -13.17 -9.41 -5.96
C SER A 137 -14.36 -9.83 -6.82
N GLU A 138 -14.42 -9.34 -8.07
CA GLU A 138 -15.50 -9.71 -9.00
C GLU A 138 -15.37 -11.14 -9.50
N VAL A 139 -14.16 -11.70 -9.48
CA VAL A 139 -13.87 -13.03 -10.02
C VAL A 139 -13.42 -13.99 -8.93
N LEU A 140 -14.31 -14.92 -8.57
CA LEU A 140 -14.03 -15.99 -7.61
C LEU A 140 -13.00 -17.02 -8.11
N LYS A 141 -12.84 -17.13 -9.44
CA LYS A 141 -11.88 -18.01 -10.09
C LYS A 141 -11.60 -17.52 -11.51
N THR A 142 -10.39 -17.06 -11.78
CA THR A 142 -9.92 -16.88 -13.15
C THR A 142 -9.68 -18.27 -13.75
N SER A 143 -10.30 -18.60 -14.87
CA SER A 143 -10.05 -19.89 -15.54
C SER A 143 -8.59 -19.89 -16.04
N PRO A 144 -7.75 -20.86 -15.61
CA PRO A 144 -6.43 -21.04 -16.20
C PRO A 144 -6.59 -21.32 -17.71
N GLY A 145 -5.90 -20.57 -18.57
CA GLY A 145 -5.97 -20.76 -20.03
C GLY A 145 -6.93 -19.84 -20.79
N ALA A 146 -7.52 -18.82 -20.16
CA ALA A 146 -8.39 -17.86 -20.85
C ALA A 146 -7.67 -17.00 -21.91
N TYR A 147 -6.34 -16.95 -21.87
CA TYR A 147 -5.52 -16.20 -22.82
C TYR A 147 -4.45 -17.12 -23.40
N GLU A 148 -4.59 -17.49 -24.67
CA GLU A 148 -3.49 -18.05 -25.46
C GLU A 148 -2.68 -16.90 -26.06
N TRP A 149 -1.39 -16.88 -25.74
CA TRP A 149 -0.46 -15.92 -26.33
C TRP A 149 -0.05 -16.41 -27.71
N ARG A 150 -0.15 -15.55 -28.73
CA ARG A 150 0.48 -15.84 -30.03
C ARG A 150 1.99 -15.88 -29.83
N ARG A 151 2.60 -16.99 -30.23
CA ARG A 151 4.05 -17.13 -30.37
C ARG A 151 4.55 -16.42 -31.62
#